data_AF-A0A0U2W2U8-F1
#
_entry.id   AF-A0A0U2W2U8-F1
#
_cell.length_a   1.000
_cell.length_b   1.000
_cell.length_c   1.000
_cell.angle_alpha   90.00
_cell.angle_beta   90.00
_cell.angle_gamma   90.00
#
_symmetry.space_group_name_H-M   'P 1'
#
loop_
_entity.id
_entity.type
_entity.pdbx_description
1 polymer ?
#
loop_
_entity_poly.entity_id
_entity_poly.type
_entity_poly.pdbx_seq_one_letter_code
_entity_poly.pdbx_strand_id
1 'polypeptide(L)' 'MATIILLLCLIVMGSFFSVSFVLFFQKKKTLGFLFIALGFISAFFFYYAIFNGWLALPEAK' A
#
# COMPACT_ATOMS: atom_id res chain seq x y z
N MET A 1 -12.10 15.16 2.44
CA MET A 1 -11.70 14.50 1.17
C MET A 1 -10.28 13.94 1.25
N ALA A 2 -9.26 14.71 1.65
CA ALA A 2 -7.87 14.23 1.79
C ALA A 2 -7.71 13.00 2.71
N THR A 3 -8.41 12.96 3.84
CA THR A 3 -8.39 11.82 4.79
C THR A 3 -8.97 10.52 4.22
N ILE A 4 -9.97 10.60 3.34
CA ILE A 4 -10.58 9.41 2.70
C ILE A 4 -9.59 8.82 1.68
N ILE A 5 -8.90 9.68 0.92
CA ILE A 5 -7.88 9.27 -0.06
C ILE A 5 -6.71 8.59 0.66
N LEU A 6 -6.27 9.15 1.80
CA LEU A 6 -5.20 8.59 2.61
C LEU A 6 -5.59 7.20 3.18
N LEU A 7 -6.81 7.07 3.70
CA LEU A 7 -7.36 5.78 4.16
C LEU A 7 -7.44 4.75 3.02
N LEU A 8 -7.90 5.14 1.84
CA LEU A 8 -7.96 4.27 0.67
C LEU A 8 -6.57 3.78 0.27
N CYS A 9 -5.57 4.66 0.22
CA CYS A 9 -4.19 4.26 -0.09
C CYS A 9 -3.62 3.29 0.95
N LEU A 10 -3.88 3.52 2.25
CA LEU A 10 -3.45 2.60 3.31
C LEU A 10 -4.13 1.24 3.20
N ILE A 11 -5.44 1.20 2.91
CA ILE A 11 -6.18 -0.05 2.72
C ILE A 11 -5.64 -0.81 1.52
N VAL A 12 -5.40 -0.14 0.39
CA VAL A 12 -4.86 -0.77 -0.82
C VAL A 12 -3.47 -1.35 -0.55
N MET A 13 -2.58 -0.56 0.08
CA MET A 13 -1.24 -1.01 0.44
C MET A 13 -1.28 -2.20 1.40
N GLY A 14 -2.07 -2.12 2.46
CA GLY A 14 -2.23 -3.20 3.44
C GLY A 14 -2.88 -4.47 2.84
N SER A 15 -3.77 -4.30 1.87
CA SER A 15 -4.41 -5.41 1.15
C SER A 15 -3.39 -6.18 0.31
N PHE A 16 -2.51 -5.49 -0.42
CA PHE A 16 -1.46 -6.16 -1.21
C PHE A 16 -0.50 -6.95 -0.32
N PHE A 17 -0.08 -6.40 0.82
CA PHE A 17 0.74 -7.13 1.78
C PHE A 17 0.01 -8.34 2.37
N SER A 18 -1.26 -8.19 2.76
CA SER A 18 -2.06 -9.29 3.30
C SER A 18 -2.27 -10.42 2.30
N VAL A 19 -2.62 -10.09 1.05
CA VAL A 19 -2.78 -11.06 -0.05
C VAL A 19 -1.47 -11.80 -0.32
N SER A 20 -0.34 -11.08 -0.30
CA SER A 20 0.97 -11.71 -0.50
C SER A 20 1.27 -12.76 0.57
N PHE A 21 0.90 -12.48 1.83
CA PHE A 21 1.11 -13.37 2.96
C PHE A 21 0.24 -14.62 2.83
N VAL A 22 -1.04 -14.45 2.46
CA VAL A 22 -1.96 -15.56 2.19
C VAL A 22 -1.45 -16.44 1.03
N LEU A 23 -0.97 -15.85 -0.06
CA LEU A 23 -0.43 -16.59 -1.20
C LEU A 23 0.83 -17.38 -0.85
N PHE A 24 1.61 -16.88 0.10
CA PHE A 24 2.78 -17.59 0.62
C PHE A 24 2.37 -18.87 1.37
N PHE A 25 1.33 -18.80 2.20
CA PHE A 25 0.75 -19.98 2.87
C PHE A 25 0.11 -20.96 1.88
N GLN A 26 -0.46 -20.47 0.78
CA GLN A 26 -1.00 -21.31 -0.29
C GLN A 26 0.09 -21.97 -1.16
N LYS A 27 1.38 -21.87 -0.80
CA LYS A 27 2.54 -22.35 -1.56
C LYS A 27 2.65 -21.75 -2.98
N LYS A 28 1.87 -20.71 -3.32
CA LYS A 28 1.92 -19.99 -4.60
C LYS A 28 3.00 -18.92 -4.56
N LYS A 29 4.25 -19.33 -4.33
CA LYS A 29 5.39 -18.44 -4.05
C LYS A 29 5.61 -17.38 -5.13
N THR A 30 5.50 -17.74 -6.41
CA THR A 30 5.69 -16.81 -7.53
C THR A 30 4.69 -15.65 -7.51
N LEU A 31 3.41 -15.95 -7.26
CA LEU A 31 2.38 -14.93 -7.13
C LEU A 31 2.58 -14.13 -5.83
N GLY A 32 2.96 -14.78 -4.73
CA GLY A 32 3.30 -14.09 -3.48
C GLY A 32 4.40 -13.05 -3.65
N PHE A 33 5.48 -13.39 -4.38
CA PHE A 33 6.57 -12.46 -4.70
C PHE A 33 6.11 -11.28 -5.58
N LEU A 34 5.25 -11.53 -6.57
CA LEU A 34 4.65 -10.47 -7.39
C LEU A 34 3.82 -9.50 -6.54
N PHE A 35 2.99 -10.03 -5.63
CA PHE A 35 2.17 -9.22 -4.74
C PHE A 35 3.01 -8.45 -3.70
N ILE A 36 4.11 -9.02 -3.21
CA ILE A 36 5.09 -8.31 -2.38
C ILE A 36 5.72 -7.14 -3.15
N ALA A 37 6.17 -7.37 -4.39
CA ALA A 37 6.75 -6.33 -5.21
C ALA A 37 5.74 -5.19 -5.49
N LEU A 38 4.49 -5.54 -5.81
CA LEU A 38 3.40 -4.58 -5.95
C LEU A 38 3.10 -3.82 -4.65
N GLY A 39 3.16 -4.49 -3.50
CA GLY A 39 3.02 -3.85 -2.19
C GLY A 39 4.12 -2.81 -1.93
N PHE A 40 5.38 -3.14 -2.24
CA PHE A 40 6.50 -2.19 -2.14
C PHE A 40 6.37 -1.02 -3.12
N ILE A 41 5.97 -1.26 -4.37
CA ILE A 41 5.71 -0.21 -5.34
C ILE A 41 4.59 0.71 -4.85
N SER A 42 3.49 0.15 -4.35
CA SER A 42 2.39 0.92 -3.77
C SER A 42 2.84 1.76 -2.59
N ALA A 43 3.71 1.24 -1.72
CA ALA A 43 4.28 1.99 -0.61
C ALA A 43 5.16 3.15 -1.10
N PHE A 44 6.00 2.90 -2.10
CA PHE A 44 6.83 3.95 -2.70
C PHE A 44 5.96 5.07 -3.29
N PHE A 45 4.92 4.74 -4.07
CA PHE A 45 3.99 5.72 -4.62
C PHE A 45 3.25 6.50 -3.52
N PHE A 46 2.89 5.85 -2.41
CA PHE A 46 2.25 6.51 -1.28
C PHE A 46 3.16 7.58 -0.65
N TYR A 47 4.41 7.22 -0.33
CA TYR A 47 5.37 8.18 0.21
C TYR A 47 5.76 9.26 -0.80
N TYR A 48 5.86 8.93 -2.10
CA TYR A 48 6.11 9.89 -3.16
C TYR A 48 4.97 10.90 -3.33
N ALA A 49 3.72 10.45 -3.18
CA ALA A 49 2.55 11.31 -3.23
C ALA A 49 2.48 12.24 -2.00
N ILE A 50 2.93 11.79 -0.82
CA ILE A 50 3.10 12.64 0.36
C ILE A 50 4.20 13.69 0.11
N PHE A 51 5.35 13.27 -0.45
CA PHE A 51 6.47 14.17 -0.72
C PHE A 51 6.11 15.29 -1.72
N ASN A 52 5.35 14.99 -2.77
CA ASN A 52 4.86 16.00 -3.73
C ASN A 52 3.69 16.84 -3.21
N GLY A 53 3.21 16.62 -1.98
CA GLY A 53 2.06 17.31 -1.41
C GLY A 53 0.71 16.92 -2.03
N TRP A 54 0.65 15.84 -2.83
CA TRP A 54 -0.60 15.32 -3.38
C TRP A 54 -1.48 14.68 -2.29
N LEU A 55 -0.84 14.14 -1.26
CA LEU A 55 -1.49 13.58 -0.07
C LEU A 55 -1.21 14.48 1.12
N ALA A 56 -2.19 15.33 1.46
CA ALA A 56 -2.14 16.14 2.67
C ALA A 56 -2.31 15.23 3.90
N LEU A 57 -1.29 15.19 4.75
CA LEU A 57 -1.41 14.62 6.09
C LEU A 57 -2.35 15.51 6.90
N PRO A 58 -3.27 14.95 7.70
CA PRO A 58 -4.09 15.76 8.59
C PRO A 58 -3.16 16.55 9.52
N GLU A 59 -3.33 17.87 9.57
CA GLU A 59 -2.62 18.71 10.53
C GLU A 59 -2.86 18.16 11.93
N ALA A 60 -1.78 17.85 12.65
CA ALA A 60 -1.85 17.46 14.05
C ALA A 60 -2.40 18.66 14.84
N LYS A 61 -3.71 18.63 15.09
CA LYS A 61 -4.33 19.47 16.12
C LYS A 61 -4.04 18.89 17.49
#